data_AF-A0A9D1LX81-F1
#
_entry.id   AF-A0A9D1LX81-F1
#
_cell.length_a   1.000
_cell.length_b   1.000
_cell.length_c   1.000
_cell.angle_alpha   90.00
_cell.angle_beta   90.00
_cell.angle_gamma   90.00
#
_symmetry.space_group_name_H-M   'P 1'
#
loop_
_entity.id
_entity.type
_entity.pdbx_description
1 polymer ?
#
loop_
_entity_poly.entity_id
_entity_poly.type
_entity_poly.pdbx_seq_one_letter_code
_entity_poly.pdbx_strand_id
1 'polypeptide(L)' 'MSNNSNNSINIPEAKEAMERFKMECASEVGVNLKQGYNGDLTSRQAGSVGGQMVKKMIEEYERNMK' A
#
# COMPACT_ATOMS: atom_id res chain seq x y z
N MET A 1 -17.12 18.69 -13.42
CA MET A 1 -16.38 18.86 -12.15
C MET A 1 -15.80 17.51 -11.73
N SER A 2 -14.53 17.25 -12.01
CA SER A 2 -13.85 16.06 -11.47
C SER A 2 -13.31 16.42 -10.09
N ASN A 3 -13.91 15.88 -9.03
CA ASN A 3 -13.35 15.89 -7.70
C ASN A 3 -12.10 15.02 -7.71
N ASN A 4 -10.95 15.63 -8.02
CA ASN A 4 -9.65 15.01 -7.86
C ASN A 4 -9.31 15.00 -6.36
N SER A 5 -9.85 14.01 -5.65
CA SER A 5 -9.47 13.70 -4.27
C SER A 5 -8.01 13.23 -4.26
N ASN A 6 -7.09 14.18 -4.37
CA ASN A 6 -5.67 13.94 -4.09
C ASN A 6 -5.54 13.64 -2.60
N ASN A 7 -5.63 12.35 -2.24
CA ASN A 7 -5.15 11.88 -0.95
C ASN A 7 -3.61 11.90 -0.99
N SER A 8 -3.03 13.10 -1.09
CA SER A 8 -1.59 13.27 -0.96
C SER A 8 -1.21 12.82 0.44
N ILE A 9 -0.22 11.92 0.51
CA ILE A 9 0.47 11.64 1.76
C ILE A 9 1.11 12.97 2.18
N ASN A 10 0.43 13.70 3.07
CA ASN A 10 0.82 15.06 3.48
C ASN A 10 2.06 15.07 4.38
N ILE A 11 2.59 13.89 4.71
CA ILE A 11 3.75 13.69 5.58
C ILE A 11 4.88 13.10 4.71
N PRO A 12 5.85 13.90 4.26
CA PRO A 12 6.95 13.44 3.41
C PRO A 12 7.74 12.29 4.02
N GLU A 13 7.91 12.29 5.34
CA GLU A 13 8.62 11.26 6.11
C GLU A 13 7.89 9.91 6.04
N ALA A 14 6.56 9.92 5.96
CA ALA A 14 5.75 8.71 5.84
C ALA A 14 5.82 8.11 4.43
N LYS A 15 6.24 8.87 3.41
CA LYS A 15 6.28 8.40 2.03
C LYS A 15 7.29 7.27 1.84
N GLU A 16 8.49 7.41 2.41
CA GLU A 16 9.52 6.37 2.31
C GLU A 16 9.11 5.11 3.09
N ALA A 17 8.62 5.28 4.33
CA ALA A 17 8.13 4.19 5.14
C ALA A 17 6.98 3.44 4.44
N MET A 18 6.05 4.18 3.85
CA MET A 18 4.91 3.61 3.12
C MET A 18 5.35 2.90 1.83
N GLU A 19 6.38 3.38 1.14
CA GLU A 19 6.92 2.71 -0.04
C GLU A 19 7.59 1.39 0.32
N ARG A 20 8.39 1.36 1.38
CA ARG A 20 8.98 0.12 1.94
C ARG A 20 7.88 -0.86 2.36
N PHE A 21 6.88 -0.38 3.09
CA PHE A 21 5.74 -1.19 3.54
C PHE A 21 4.95 -1.79 2.38
N LYS A 22 4.70 -1.02 1.32
CA LYS A 22 4.05 -1.52 0.11
C LYS A 22 4.84 -2.65 -0.55
N MET A 23 6.16 -2.52 -0.64
CA MET A 23 7.04 -3.55 -1.23
C MET A 23 7.07 -4.83 -0.39
N GLU A 24 7.05 -4.69 0.94
CA GLU A 24 6.93 -5.82 1.86
C GLU A 24 5.60 -6.55 1.68
N CYS A 25 4.48 -5.82 1.70
CA CYS A 25 3.14 -6.38 1.49
C CYS A 25 3.02 -7.08 0.13
N ALA A 26 3.63 -6.51 -0.92
CA ALA A 26 3.65 -7.12 -2.24
C ALA A 26 4.41 -8.46 -2.26
N SER A 27 5.56 -8.50 -1.58
CA SER A 27 6.38 -9.70 -1.46
C SER A 27 5.63 -10.82 -0.73
N GLU A 28 4.88 -10.49 0.32
CA GLU A 28 4.09 -11.46 1.09
C GLU A 28 2.94 -12.08 0.31
N VAL A 29 2.29 -11.30 -0.58
CA VAL A 29 1.22 -11.83 -1.45
C VAL A 29 1.76 -12.47 -2.72
N GLY A 30 3.09 -12.55 -2.89
CA GLY A 30 3.72 -13.11 -4.08
C GLY A 30 3.49 -12.27 -5.35
N VAL A 31 3.23 -10.97 -5.20
CA VAL A 31 3.07 -10.05 -6.33
C VAL A 31 4.39 -9.35 -6.58
N ASN A 32 4.91 -9.50 -7.80
CA ASN A 32 6.13 -8.81 -8.22
C ASN A 32 5.82 -7.34 -8.54
N LEU A 33 5.81 -6.51 -7.51
CA LEU A 33 5.64 -5.05 -7.63
C LEU A 33 7.00 -4.40 -7.93
N LYS A 34 7.07 -3.65 -9.02
CA LYS A 34 8.27 -2.92 -9.45
C LYS A 34 8.23 -1.48 -8.95
N GLN A 35 9.39 -0.89 -8.69
CA GLN A 35 9.51 0.55 -8.46
C GLN A 35 9.41 1.27 -9.81
N GLY A 36 8.18 1.58 -10.23
CA GLY A 36 7.90 2.15 -11.55
C GLY A 36 6.55 1.71 -12.10
N TYR A 37 6.49 1.50 -13.41
CA TYR A 37 5.27 1.07 -14.09
C TYR A 37 4.92 -0.39 -13.73
N ASN A 38 3.67 -0.59 -13.29
CA ASN A 38 3.11 -1.89 -12.91
C ASN A 38 1.82 -2.18 -13.70
N GLY A 39 1.67 -1.62 -14.91
CA GLY A 39 0.45 -1.81 -15.71
C GLY A 39 0.29 -3.21 -16.28
N ASP A 40 1.31 -4.07 -16.15
CA ASP A 40 1.26 -5.51 -16.41
C ASP A 40 0.58 -6.30 -15.29
N LEU A 41 0.43 -5.72 -14.09
CA LEU A 41 -0.26 -6.39 -12.99
C LEU A 41 -1.78 -6.37 -13.22
N THR A 42 -2.40 -7.52 -12.98
CA THR A 42 -3.87 -7.60 -12.96
C THR A 42 -4.44 -6.77 -11.81
N SER A 43 -5.65 -6.23 -11.97
CA SER A 43 -6.34 -5.48 -10.92
C SER A 43 -6.46 -6.28 -9.61
N ARG A 44 -6.59 -7.61 -9.71
CA ARG A 44 -6.60 -8.51 -8.55
C ARG A 44 -5.26 -8.53 -7.81
N GLN A 45 -4.14 -8.56 -8.53
CA GLN A 45 -2.80 -8.53 -7.93
C GLN A 45 -2.55 -7.18 -7.25
N ALA A 46 -2.77 -6.07 -7.96
CA ALA A 46 -2.62 -4.74 -7.36
C ALA A 46 -3.53 -4.54 -6.14
N GLY A 47 -4.79 -5.01 -6.23
CA GLY A 47 -5.75 -4.98 -5.12
C GLY A 47 -5.30 -5.83 -3.93
N SER A 48 -4.69 -7.00 -4.16
CA SER A 48 -4.19 -7.87 -3.08
C SER A 48 -3.07 -7.22 -2.26
N VAL A 49 -2.19 -6.46 -2.90
CA VAL A 49 -1.14 -5.68 -2.19
C VAL A 49 -1.79 -4.63 -1.29
N GLY A 50 -2.70 -3.82 -1.83
CA GLY A 50 -3.40 -2.80 -1.05
C GLY A 50 -4.23 -3.39 0.10
N GLY A 51 -4.86 -4.54 -0.12
CA GLY A 51 -5.60 -5.27 0.91
C GLY A 51 -4.70 -5.73 2.07
N GLN A 52 -3.50 -6.26 1.79
CA GLN A 52 -2.56 -6.62 2.86
C GLN A 52 -2.04 -5.40 3.62
N MET A 53 -1.77 -4.30 2.92
CA MET A 53 -1.36 -3.06 3.57
C MET A 53 -2.39 -2.63 4.62
N VAL A 54 -3.66 -2.57 4.24
CA VAL A 54 -4.75 -2.18 5.16
C VAL A 54 -4.91 -3.19 6.29
N LYS A 55 -4.83 -4.49 6.00
CA LYS A 55 -4.93 -5.55 7.01
C LYS A 55 -3.87 -5.37 8.11
N LYS A 56 -2.60 -5.21 7.72
CA LYS A 56 -1.49 -4.98 8.66
C LYS A 56 -1.64 -3.69 9.46
N MET A 57 -2.08 -2.60 8.83
CA MET A 57 -2.34 -1.33 9.51
C MET A 57 -3.40 -1.49 10.61
N ILE A 58 -4.48 -2.22 10.33
CA ILE A 58 -5.53 -2.51 11.32
C ILE A 58 -4.99 -3.40 12.43
N GLU A 59 -4.25 -4.47 12.10
CA GLU A 59 -3.64 -5.36 13.10
C GLU A 59 -2.65 -4.64 14.02
N GLU A 60 -1.87 -3.69 13.48
CA GLU A 60 -0.99 -2.83 14.28
C GLU A 60 -1.79 -1.88 15.18
N TYR A 61 -2.83 -1.24 14.64
CA TYR A 61 -3.69 -0.36 15.41
C TYR A 61 -4.38 -1.11 16.57
N GLU A 62 -4.97 -2.28 16.31
CA GLU A 62 -5.60 -3.13 17.33
C GLU A 62 -4.61 -3.61 18.41
N ARG A 63 -3.35 -3.87 18.03
CA ARG A 63 -2.29 -4.23 19.00
C ARG A 63 -1.91 -3.07 19.90
N ASN A 64 -1.84 -1.86 19.37
CA ASN A 64 -1.49 -0.65 20.13
C ASN A 64 -2.65 -0.09 20.97
N MET A 65 -3.87 -0.57 20.77
CA MET A 65 -5.03 -0.23 21.60
C MET A 65 -5.15 -1.07 22.87
N LYS A 66 -4.36 -2.14 23.00
CA LYS A 66 -4.29 -2.99 24.20
C LYS A 66 -3.25 -2.47 25.17
#